data_AF-A0A945FNZ4-F1
#
_entry.id   AF-A0A945FNZ4-F1
#
_cell.length_a   1.000
_cell.length_b   1.000
_cell.length_c   1.000
_cell.angle_alpha   90.00
_cell.angle_beta   90.00
_cell.angle_gamma   90.00
#
_symmetry.space_group_name_H-M   'P 1'
#
loop_
_entity.id
_entity.type
_entity.pdbx_description
1 polymer ?
#
loop_
_entity_poly.entity_id
_entity_poly.type
_entity_poly.pdbx_seq_one_letter_code
_entity_poly.pdbx_strand_id
1 'polypeptide(L)'
;MIISQIGLIPTDGNMNLQNQIELELYFADHFDTILFPVLADLYFNQHDLKRARKVCKIGLTHHQNDSAGLFTLAQIEKADGNLKEAEIALEHAILYSNDHLAAAEMLCEIQTVLGRASSRLLKSWKHVLVLDPENKTAKNFIKKVESSGDKRVKKKVVTFKKEPITLKIKPESKPLNPQKKKTPDLIIDGPVEPLKVSSRLATFTLVAVLKNQGLFHQAMDVLDALEEKGENSQSITLEREIIQALISKYQKD
;
A
#
# COMPACT_ATOMS: atom_id res chain seq x y z
N MET A 1 42.43 -5.22 -31.99
CA MET A 1 41.49 -4.27 -32.64
C MET A 1 40.13 -4.54 -32.01
N ILE A 2 39.68 -3.59 -31.21
CA ILE A 2 38.43 -3.60 -30.46
C ILE A 2 37.33 -3.24 -31.47
N ILE A 3 36.31 -4.08 -31.63
CA ILE A 3 35.05 -3.66 -32.24
C ILE A 3 33.97 -3.94 -31.23
N SER A 4 33.57 -2.85 -30.57
CA SER A 4 32.47 -2.75 -29.63
C SER A 4 31.18 -3.26 -30.28
N GLN A 5 30.56 -4.26 -29.66
CA GLN A 5 29.17 -4.60 -29.92
C GLN A 5 28.30 -3.56 -29.22
N ILE A 6 27.92 -2.55 -30.00
CA ILE A 6 26.99 -1.49 -29.63
C ILE A 6 25.65 -2.17 -29.32
N GLY A 7 25.12 -1.87 -28.14
CA GLY A 7 23.83 -2.34 -27.68
C GLY A 7 22.74 -2.01 -28.68
N LEU A 8 22.07 -3.07 -29.15
CA LEU A 8 20.78 -2.98 -29.81
C LEU A 8 19.79 -2.45 -28.77
N ILE A 9 19.37 -1.19 -28.93
CA ILE A 9 18.15 -0.68 -28.31
C ILE A 9 17.01 -1.21 -29.17
N PRO A 10 16.12 -2.08 -28.66
CA PRO A 10 14.90 -2.41 -29.37
C PRO A 10 13.92 -1.27 -29.13
N THR A 11 13.81 -0.35 -30.09
CA THR A 11 12.58 0.43 -30.26
C THR A 11 11.56 -0.45 -30.97
N ASP A 12 10.89 -1.30 -30.20
CA ASP A 12 9.56 -1.80 -30.52
C ASP A 12 8.73 -1.58 -29.25
N GLY A 13 7.72 -0.73 -29.34
CA GLY A 13 6.87 -0.29 -28.21
C GLY A 13 5.95 -1.37 -27.64
N ASN A 14 6.43 -2.61 -27.50
CA ASN A 14 5.70 -3.73 -26.94
C ASN A 14 6.45 -4.25 -25.71
N MET A 15 6.09 -3.70 -24.54
CA MET A 15 6.63 -4.11 -23.25
C MET A 15 6.35 -5.60 -23.00
N ASN A 16 7.38 -6.38 -22.66
CA ASN A 16 7.18 -7.80 -22.34
C ASN A 16 6.66 -7.97 -20.91
N LEU A 17 5.35 -8.19 -20.76
CA LEU A 17 4.68 -8.37 -19.46
C LEU A 17 5.08 -9.64 -18.70
N GLN A 18 5.86 -10.56 -19.30
CA GLN A 18 6.45 -11.69 -18.59
C GLN A 18 7.88 -11.43 -18.12
N ASN A 19 8.50 -10.33 -18.57
CA ASN A 19 9.85 -9.96 -18.19
C ASN A 19 9.80 -9.08 -16.94
N GLN A 20 10.00 -9.71 -15.77
CA GLN A 20 10.00 -9.02 -14.49
C GLN A 20 11.00 -7.86 -14.42
N ILE A 21 12.22 -8.01 -14.98
CA ILE A 21 13.25 -6.96 -14.92
C ILE A 21 12.79 -5.73 -15.69
N GLU A 22 12.20 -5.93 -16.86
CA GLU A 22 11.67 -4.85 -17.69
C GLU A 22 10.49 -4.14 -17.01
N LEU A 23 9.61 -4.90 -16.35
CA LEU A 23 8.53 -4.36 -15.52
C LEU A 23 9.05 -3.59 -14.31
N GLU A 24 10.09 -4.08 -13.63
CA GLU A 24 10.72 -3.41 -12.49
C GLU A 24 11.35 -2.08 -12.92
N LEU A 25 12.12 -2.08 -14.01
CA LEU A 25 12.75 -0.88 -14.56
C LEU A 25 11.69 0.15 -14.95
N TYR A 26 10.67 -0.27 -15.68
CA TYR A 26 9.59 0.63 -16.08
C TYR A 26 8.84 1.19 -14.87
N PHE A 27 8.51 0.33 -13.88
CA PHE A 27 7.81 0.74 -12.67
C PHE A 27 8.64 1.71 -11.81
N ALA A 28 9.96 1.54 -11.76
CA ALA A 28 10.85 2.42 -11.02
C ALA A 28 10.81 3.88 -11.51
N ASP A 29 10.57 4.08 -12.81
CA ASP A 29 10.45 5.39 -13.43
C ASP A 29 8.98 5.87 -13.56
N HIS A 30 8.00 4.97 -13.41
CA HIS A 30 6.58 5.24 -13.63
C HIS A 30 5.69 4.61 -12.54
N PHE A 31 5.74 5.16 -11.32
CA PHE A 31 4.92 4.67 -10.20
C PHE A 31 3.41 4.80 -10.43
N ASP A 32 2.99 5.69 -11.33
CA ASP A 32 1.62 5.90 -11.76
C ASP A 32 1.23 5.02 -12.97
N THR A 33 1.98 3.98 -13.27
CA THR A 33 1.59 3.02 -14.32
C THR A 33 0.38 2.18 -13.91
N ILE A 34 -0.52 1.91 -14.84
CA ILE A 34 -1.63 0.95 -14.66
C ILE A 34 -1.15 -0.52 -14.62
N LEU A 35 0.11 -0.78 -14.98
CA LEU A 35 0.67 -2.14 -15.06
C LEU A 35 1.17 -2.67 -13.72
N PHE A 36 1.13 -1.86 -12.64
CA PHE A 36 1.57 -2.29 -11.32
C PHE A 36 0.94 -3.60 -10.83
N PRO A 37 -0.33 -3.96 -11.13
CA PRO A 37 -0.90 -5.22 -10.68
C PRO A 37 -0.19 -6.42 -11.32
N VAL A 38 0.28 -6.29 -12.57
CA VAL A 38 1.02 -7.34 -13.28
C VAL A 38 2.34 -7.61 -12.58
N LEU A 39 3.10 -6.56 -12.25
CA LEU A 39 4.36 -6.71 -11.52
C LEU A 39 4.13 -7.25 -10.09
N ALA A 40 3.08 -6.80 -9.42
CA ALA A 40 2.72 -7.32 -8.10
C ALA A 40 2.34 -8.81 -8.14
N ASP A 41 1.61 -9.24 -9.17
CA ASP A 41 1.23 -10.64 -9.37
C ASP A 41 2.45 -11.54 -9.65
N LEU A 42 3.43 -11.06 -10.43
CA LEU A 42 4.71 -11.78 -10.61
C LEU A 42 5.43 -12.03 -9.28
N TYR A 43 5.53 -11.02 -8.42
CA TYR A 43 6.11 -11.19 -7.09
C TYR A 43 5.26 -12.10 -6.19
N PHE A 44 3.93 -12.00 -6.27
CA PHE A 44 3.03 -12.85 -5.51
C PHE A 44 3.19 -14.32 -5.88
N ASN A 45 3.29 -14.63 -7.18
CA ASN A 45 3.54 -15.98 -7.70
C ASN A 45 4.92 -16.54 -7.31
N GLN A 46 5.88 -15.66 -6.99
CA GLN A 46 7.20 -16.03 -6.44
C GLN A 46 7.21 -16.15 -4.92
N HIS A 47 6.05 -15.97 -4.27
CA HIS A 47 5.90 -15.88 -2.82
C HIS A 47 6.68 -14.73 -2.15
N ASP A 48 7.13 -13.73 -2.93
CA ASP A 48 7.70 -12.49 -2.37
C ASP A 48 6.57 -11.52 -2.00
N LEU A 49 5.85 -11.87 -0.93
CA LEU A 49 4.71 -11.08 -0.43
C LEU A 49 5.12 -9.66 -0.05
N LYS A 50 6.38 -9.44 0.37
CA LYS A 50 6.88 -8.13 0.76
C LYS A 50 6.98 -7.20 -0.44
N ARG A 51 7.58 -7.65 -1.54
CA ARG A 51 7.67 -6.84 -2.78
C ARG A 51 6.31 -6.71 -3.46
N ALA A 52 5.54 -7.80 -3.55
CA ALA A 52 4.19 -7.76 -4.12
C ALA A 52 3.33 -6.70 -3.45
N ARG A 53 3.31 -6.69 -2.11
CA ARG A 53 2.59 -5.69 -1.31
C ARG A 53 3.10 -4.28 -1.56
N LYS A 54 4.42 -4.10 -1.66
CA LYS A 54 5.03 -2.78 -1.88
C LYS A 54 4.62 -2.21 -3.24
N VAL A 55 4.68 -3.01 -4.30
CA VAL A 55 4.25 -2.62 -5.65
C VAL A 55 2.76 -2.26 -5.64
N CYS A 56 1.90 -3.12 -5.08
CA CYS A 56 0.46 -2.82 -4.94
C CYS A 56 0.22 -1.50 -4.20
N LYS A 57 0.86 -1.29 -3.04
CA LYS A 57 0.66 -0.08 -2.24
C LYS A 57 1.08 1.18 -2.98
N ILE A 58 2.21 1.16 -3.68
CA ILE A 58 2.68 2.29 -4.49
C ILE A 58 1.72 2.55 -5.65
N GLY A 59 1.37 1.52 -6.44
CA GLY A 59 0.46 1.70 -7.56
C GLY A 59 -0.92 2.22 -7.14
N LEU A 60 -1.46 1.70 -6.03
CA LEU A 60 -2.74 2.15 -5.47
C LEU A 60 -2.69 3.56 -4.88
N THR A 61 -1.53 4.17 -4.60
CA THR A 61 -1.50 5.60 -4.26
C THR A 61 -1.89 6.48 -5.45
N HIS A 62 -1.61 6.01 -6.67
CA HIS A 62 -1.96 6.69 -7.91
C HIS A 62 -3.31 6.22 -8.47
N HIS A 63 -3.59 4.93 -8.38
CA HIS A 63 -4.79 4.28 -8.92
C HIS A 63 -5.66 3.67 -7.82
N GLN A 64 -6.18 4.51 -6.93
CA GLN A 64 -6.89 4.09 -5.70
C GLN A 64 -8.07 3.13 -5.92
N ASN A 65 -8.65 3.12 -7.11
CA ASN A 65 -9.84 2.33 -7.46
C ASN A 65 -9.56 1.24 -8.49
N ASP A 66 -8.28 0.95 -8.77
CA ASP A 66 -7.92 -0.11 -9.70
C ASP A 66 -8.33 -1.48 -9.14
N SER A 67 -9.33 -2.11 -9.77
CA SER A 67 -9.91 -3.35 -9.27
C SER A 67 -8.91 -4.51 -9.26
N ALA A 68 -8.07 -4.60 -10.30
CA ALA A 68 -7.05 -5.65 -10.40
C ALA A 68 -6.02 -5.52 -9.27
N GLY A 69 -5.47 -4.32 -9.05
CA GLY A 69 -4.51 -4.04 -8.00
C GLY A 69 -5.08 -4.21 -6.60
N LEU A 70 -6.35 -3.86 -6.37
CA LEU A 70 -7.05 -4.13 -5.11
C LEU A 70 -7.26 -5.63 -4.89
N PHE A 71 -7.60 -6.39 -5.94
CA PHE A 71 -7.74 -7.84 -5.87
C PHE A 71 -6.39 -8.53 -5.61
N THR A 72 -5.31 -8.14 -6.30
CA THR A 72 -3.95 -8.64 -6.04
C THR A 72 -3.51 -8.30 -4.61
N LEU A 73 -3.80 -7.08 -4.12
CA LEU A 73 -3.54 -6.73 -2.72
C LEU A 73 -4.31 -7.66 -1.77
N ALA A 74 -5.58 -7.95 -2.02
CA ALA A 74 -6.35 -8.87 -1.21
C ALA A 74 -5.77 -10.30 -1.20
N GLN A 75 -5.27 -10.79 -2.33
CA GLN A 75 -4.58 -12.09 -2.42
C GLN A 75 -3.33 -12.11 -1.54
N ILE A 76 -2.52 -11.04 -1.59
CA ILE A 76 -1.31 -10.89 -0.78
C ILE A 76 -1.67 -10.86 0.71
N GLU A 77 -2.66 -10.05 1.10
CA GLU A 77 -3.10 -9.96 2.50
C GLU A 77 -3.69 -11.28 3.01
N LYS A 78 -4.45 -11.99 2.18
CA LYS A 78 -4.97 -13.34 2.49
C LYS A 78 -3.82 -14.33 2.72
N ALA A 79 -2.81 -14.33 1.86
CA ALA A 79 -1.65 -15.22 1.98
C ALA A 79 -0.80 -14.93 3.23
N ASP A 80 -0.72 -13.66 3.65
CA ASP A 80 0.00 -13.21 4.84
C ASP A 80 -0.83 -13.36 6.14
N GLY A 81 -2.08 -13.83 6.06
CA GLY A 81 -2.99 -14.03 7.20
C GLY A 81 -3.75 -12.78 7.66
N ASN A 82 -3.59 -11.65 6.95
CA ASN A 82 -4.24 -10.37 7.23
C ASN A 82 -5.66 -10.34 6.64
N LEU A 83 -6.53 -11.20 7.17
CA LEU A 83 -7.87 -11.44 6.60
C LEU A 83 -8.78 -10.22 6.63
N LYS A 84 -8.60 -9.30 7.60
CA LYS A 84 -9.44 -8.08 7.69
C LYS A 84 -9.07 -7.09 6.60
N GLU A 85 -7.78 -6.95 6.34
CA GLU A 85 -7.22 -6.09 5.30
C GLU A 85 -7.61 -6.62 3.92
N ALA A 86 -7.54 -7.94 3.72
CA ALA A 86 -8.06 -8.59 2.52
C ALA A 86 -9.56 -8.34 2.31
N GLU A 87 -10.38 -8.44 3.37
CA GLU A 87 -11.82 -8.14 3.28
C GLU A 87 -12.06 -6.69 2.82
N ILE A 88 -11.34 -5.72 3.38
CA ILE A 88 -11.46 -4.29 3.00
C ILE A 88 -11.08 -4.10 1.52
N ALA A 89 -9.97 -4.66 1.08
CA ALA A 89 -9.50 -4.55 -0.30
C ALA A 89 -10.50 -5.19 -1.29
N LEU A 90 -11.11 -6.32 -0.94
CA LEU A 90 -12.13 -6.97 -1.77
C LEU A 90 -13.43 -6.17 -1.85
N GLU A 91 -13.91 -5.62 -0.73
CA GLU A 91 -15.09 -4.76 -0.73
C GLU A 91 -14.87 -3.52 -1.61
N HIS A 92 -13.65 -2.96 -1.59
CA HIS A 92 -13.26 -1.86 -2.46
C HIS A 92 -13.17 -2.30 -3.93
N ALA A 93 -12.52 -3.43 -4.23
CA ALA A 93 -12.42 -3.95 -5.60
C ALA A 93 -13.81 -4.18 -6.24
N ILE A 94 -14.74 -4.76 -5.47
CA ILE A 94 -16.12 -5.05 -5.92
C ILE A 94 -16.94 -3.77 -6.07
N LEU A 95 -16.67 -2.73 -5.28
CA LEU A 95 -17.34 -1.44 -5.42
C LEU A 95 -17.11 -0.81 -6.80
N TYR A 96 -15.92 -1.03 -7.39
CA TYR A 96 -15.56 -0.48 -8.71
C TYR A 96 -15.64 -1.49 -9.86
N SER A 97 -15.61 -2.79 -9.59
CA SER A 97 -15.90 -3.86 -10.55
C SER A 97 -16.85 -4.86 -9.91
N ASN A 98 -18.14 -4.57 -10.03
CA ASN A 98 -19.19 -5.38 -9.43
C ASN A 98 -19.31 -6.76 -10.11
N ASP A 99 -18.76 -6.94 -11.31
CA ASP A 99 -18.73 -8.18 -12.08
C ASP A 99 -17.53 -9.09 -11.77
N HIS A 100 -16.65 -8.70 -10.85
CA HIS A 100 -15.46 -9.48 -10.49
C HIS A 100 -15.80 -10.73 -9.65
N LEU A 101 -16.16 -11.83 -10.32
CA LEU A 101 -16.57 -13.09 -9.68
C LEU A 101 -15.56 -13.62 -8.67
N ALA A 102 -14.27 -13.71 -9.03
CA ALA A 102 -13.25 -14.25 -8.13
C ALA A 102 -13.08 -13.41 -6.84
N ALA A 103 -13.26 -12.09 -6.90
CA ALA A 103 -13.26 -11.22 -5.73
C ALA A 103 -14.48 -11.47 -4.85
N ALA A 104 -15.66 -11.62 -5.46
CA ALA A 104 -16.90 -11.92 -4.75
C ALA A 104 -16.85 -13.28 -4.02
N GLU A 105 -16.30 -14.31 -4.66
CA GLU A 105 -16.11 -15.63 -4.05
C GLU A 105 -15.09 -15.57 -2.90
N MET A 106 -13.93 -14.94 -3.12
CA MET A 106 -12.91 -14.77 -2.08
C MET A 106 -13.44 -13.97 -0.88
N LEU A 107 -14.28 -12.96 -1.12
CA LEU A 107 -14.91 -12.19 -0.05
C LEU A 107 -15.79 -13.09 0.80
N CYS A 108 -16.58 -13.98 0.19
CA CYS A 108 -17.43 -14.92 0.91
C CYS A 108 -16.62 -15.91 1.76
N GLU A 109 -15.50 -16.42 1.23
CA GLU A 109 -14.58 -17.29 1.98
C GLU A 109 -14.02 -16.57 3.22
N ILE A 110 -13.44 -15.38 3.02
CA ILE A 110 -12.81 -14.60 4.08
C ILE A 110 -13.85 -14.20 5.15
N GLN A 111 -15.03 -13.76 4.74
CA GLN A 111 -16.11 -13.42 5.68
C GLN A 111 -16.56 -14.63 6.50
N THR A 112 -16.52 -15.83 5.93
CA THR A 112 -16.84 -17.08 6.63
C THR A 112 -15.78 -17.40 7.67
N VAL A 113 -14.49 -17.31 7.31
CA VAL A 113 -13.36 -17.52 8.22
C VAL A 113 -13.35 -16.50 9.36
N LEU A 114 -13.66 -15.24 9.07
CA LEU A 114 -13.76 -14.16 10.06
C LEU A 114 -15.02 -14.27 10.95
N GLY A 115 -15.92 -15.22 10.70
CA GLY A 115 -17.16 -15.37 11.47
C GLY A 115 -18.10 -14.17 11.34
N ARG A 116 -18.13 -13.51 10.16
CA ARG A 116 -19.03 -12.37 9.93
C ARG A 116 -20.49 -12.81 10.04
N ALA A 117 -21.36 -11.88 10.43
CA ALA A 117 -22.78 -12.15 10.65
C ALA A 117 -23.46 -12.76 9.42
N SER A 118 -24.39 -13.70 9.63
CA SER A 118 -25.09 -14.39 8.54
C SER A 118 -25.83 -13.46 7.60
N SER A 119 -26.28 -12.29 8.06
CA SER A 119 -26.89 -11.26 7.21
C SER A 119 -25.91 -10.64 6.20
N ARG A 120 -24.65 -10.41 6.61
CA ARG A 120 -23.59 -9.91 5.72
C ARG A 120 -23.19 -10.97 4.70
N LEU A 121 -22.95 -12.20 5.16
CA LEU A 121 -22.68 -13.35 4.30
C LEU A 121 -23.81 -13.58 3.29
N LEU A 122 -25.08 -13.46 3.70
CA LEU A 122 -26.22 -13.61 2.79
C LEU A 122 -26.19 -12.57 1.66
N LYS A 123 -25.80 -11.32 1.95
CA LYS A 123 -25.64 -10.29 0.91
C LYS A 123 -24.53 -10.66 -0.06
N SER A 124 -23.37 -11.08 0.43
CA SER A 124 -22.22 -11.45 -0.40
C SER A 124 -22.51 -12.68 -1.26
N TRP A 125 -23.12 -13.73 -0.69
CA TRP A 125 -23.49 -14.94 -1.43
C TRP A 125 -24.60 -14.69 -2.47
N LYS A 126 -25.54 -13.78 -2.19
CA LYS A 126 -26.52 -13.35 -3.20
C LYS A 126 -25.83 -12.65 -4.37
N HIS A 127 -24.80 -11.86 -4.10
CA HIS A 127 -24.02 -11.24 -5.15
C HIS A 127 -23.28 -12.27 -6.02
N VAL A 128 -22.62 -13.26 -5.41
CA VAL A 128 -22.00 -14.38 -6.15
C VAL A 128 -23.03 -15.10 -7.04
N LEU A 129 -24.24 -15.36 -6.54
CA LEU A 129 -25.27 -16.04 -7.33
C LEU A 129 -25.79 -15.22 -8.52
N VAL A 130 -25.69 -13.88 -8.47
CA VAL A 130 -25.99 -13.02 -9.62
C VAL A 130 -24.92 -13.17 -10.71
N LEU A 131 -23.65 -13.30 -10.32
CA LEU A 131 -22.52 -13.45 -11.24
C LEU A 131 -22.35 -14.87 -11.77
N ASP A 132 -22.56 -15.87 -10.92
CA ASP A 132 -22.55 -17.29 -11.25
C ASP A 132 -23.84 -17.96 -10.73
N PRO A 133 -24.89 -18.00 -11.56
CA PRO A 133 -26.15 -18.65 -11.22
C PRO A 133 -26.02 -20.15 -10.96
N GLU A 134 -24.94 -20.82 -11.34
CA GLU A 134 -24.74 -22.26 -11.13
C GLU A 134 -23.91 -22.59 -9.88
N ASN A 135 -23.49 -21.58 -9.13
CA ASN A 135 -22.70 -21.75 -7.92
C ASN A 135 -23.46 -22.56 -6.84
N LYS A 136 -23.04 -23.82 -6.66
CA LYS A 136 -23.66 -24.75 -5.71
C LYS A 136 -23.50 -24.28 -4.26
N THR A 137 -22.35 -23.68 -3.92
CA THR A 137 -22.06 -23.21 -2.57
C THR A 137 -22.98 -22.07 -2.18
N ALA A 138 -23.15 -21.08 -3.07
CA ALA A 138 -24.08 -19.97 -2.88
C ALA A 138 -25.53 -20.45 -2.72
N LYS A 139 -26.02 -21.32 -3.62
CA LYS A 139 -27.37 -21.90 -3.55
C LYS A 139 -27.63 -22.60 -2.20
N ASN A 140 -26.68 -23.44 -1.77
CA ASN A 140 -26.78 -24.19 -0.52
C ASN A 140 -26.78 -23.28 0.71
N PHE A 141 -25.91 -22.26 0.74
CA PHE A 141 -25.83 -21.32 1.85
C PHE A 141 -27.12 -20.52 2.01
N ILE A 142 -27.64 -19.94 0.92
CA ILE A 142 -28.86 -19.13 0.91
C ILE A 142 -30.05 -19.97 1.40
N LYS A 143 -30.23 -21.18 0.86
CA LYS A 143 -31.30 -22.10 1.28
C LYS A 143 -31.25 -22.40 2.77
N LYS A 144 -30.07 -22.64 3.33
CA LYS A 144 -29.88 -22.94 4.76
C LYS A 144 -30.24 -21.74 5.63
N VAL A 145 -29.79 -20.54 5.27
CA VAL A 145 -30.03 -19.31 6.03
C VAL A 145 -31.51 -18.92 5.98
N GLU A 146 -32.15 -19.01 4.82
CA GLU A 146 -33.57 -18.67 4.65
C GLU A 146 -34.50 -19.68 5.35
N SER A 147 -34.20 -20.98 5.26
CA SER A 147 -34.95 -22.02 5.99
C SER A 147 -34.82 -21.90 7.52
N SER A 148 -33.73 -21.29 8.00
CA SER A 148 -33.51 -21.04 9.44
C SER A 148 -34.15 -19.73 9.91
N GLY A 149 -34.51 -18.84 8.98
CA GLY A 149 -35.17 -17.56 9.26
C GLY A 149 -36.64 -17.70 9.68
N ASP A 150 -37.31 -18.78 9.26
CA ASP A 150 -38.74 -19.04 9.52
C ASP A 150 -39.02 -19.50 10.97
N LYS A 151 -37.97 -19.73 11.77
CA LYS A 151 -38.07 -20.08 13.21
C LYS A 151 -37.62 -18.97 14.16
N ARG A 152 -37.71 -17.69 13.75
CA ARG A 152 -37.55 -16.57 14.70
C ARG A 152 -38.91 -15.98 15.07
N VAL A 153 -39.48 -16.60 16.10
CA VAL A 153 -40.48 -16.04 17.01
C VAL A 153 -40.23 -14.54 17.22
N LYS A 154 -41.29 -13.75 17.01
CA LYS A 154 -41.42 -12.32 17.33
C LYS A 154 -40.86 -12.04 18.73
N LYS A 155 -39.63 -11.51 18.82
CA LYS A 155 -39.15 -10.87 20.05
C LYS A 155 -39.22 -9.36 19.86
N LYS A 156 -40.04 -8.77 20.72
CA LYS A 156 -40.44 -7.36 20.78
C LYS A 156 -39.26 -6.40 20.58
N VAL A 157 -39.51 -5.42 19.72
CA VAL A 157 -38.79 -4.14 19.67
C VAL A 157 -38.74 -3.58 21.09
N VAL A 158 -37.54 -3.47 21.67
CA VAL A 158 -37.28 -2.58 22.79
C VAL A 158 -36.40 -1.46 22.25
N THR A 159 -37.05 -0.33 22.06
CA THR A 159 -36.49 0.99 21.78
C THR A 159 -35.53 1.39 22.89
N PHE A 160 -34.23 1.39 22.62
CA PHE A 160 -33.28 2.10 23.48
C PHE A 160 -33.27 3.57 23.09
N LYS A 161 -33.90 4.37 23.94
CA LYS A 161 -33.83 5.84 23.91
C LYS A 161 -32.39 6.28 24.14
N LYS A 162 -31.93 7.21 23.30
CA LYS A 162 -30.69 7.96 23.48
C LYS A 162 -30.84 8.89 24.69
N GLU A 163 -29.91 8.83 25.63
CA GLU A 163 -29.55 9.98 26.46
C GLU A 163 -28.03 10.13 26.55
N PRO A 164 -27.53 11.38 26.70
CA PRO A 164 -26.20 11.79 26.26
C PRO A 164 -25.19 11.82 27.42
N ILE A 165 -23.96 11.35 27.16
CA ILE A 165 -22.84 11.52 28.08
C ILE A 165 -22.09 12.80 27.70
N THR A 166 -22.14 13.77 28.59
CA THR A 166 -21.40 15.03 28.60
C THR A 166 -19.95 14.79 29.05
N LEU A 167 -18.99 15.02 28.16
CA LEU A 167 -17.60 15.30 28.55
C LEU A 167 -17.20 16.65 27.95
N LYS A 168 -16.81 17.54 28.86
CA LYS A 168 -16.57 18.97 28.65
C LYS A 168 -15.31 19.18 27.79
N ILE A 169 -15.48 19.82 26.63
CA ILE A 169 -14.39 20.47 25.89
C ILE A 169 -14.63 21.97 26.01
N LYS A 170 -13.67 22.69 26.60
CA LYS A 170 -13.68 24.17 26.61
C LYS A 170 -12.88 24.64 25.38
N PRO A 171 -13.44 25.56 24.57
CA PRO A 171 -12.83 26.04 23.33
C PRO A 171 -11.96 27.28 23.58
N GLU A 172 -10.88 27.44 22.83
CA GLU A 172 -10.34 28.77 22.57
C GLU A 172 -9.83 28.85 21.13
N SER A 173 -10.37 29.82 20.40
CA SER A 173 -10.17 29.99 18.97
C SER A 173 -9.73 31.41 18.64
N LYS A 174 -8.84 31.50 17.63
CA LYS A 174 -8.65 32.57 16.61
C LYS A 174 -7.37 33.41 16.77
N PRO A 175 -6.92 34.06 15.67
CA PRO A 175 -6.72 33.53 14.32
C PRO A 175 -5.36 34.01 13.75
N LEU A 176 -4.85 33.49 12.63
CA LEU A 176 -3.98 34.33 11.79
C LEU A 176 -4.08 33.99 10.29
N ASN A 177 -4.08 35.08 9.55
CA ASN A 177 -4.54 35.33 8.19
C ASN A 177 -3.55 34.79 7.11
N PRO A 178 -4.00 34.55 5.86
CA PRO A 178 -3.14 34.12 4.77
C PRO A 178 -2.43 35.32 4.12
N GLN A 179 -1.09 35.26 4.01
CA GLN A 179 -0.33 36.17 3.17
C GLN A 179 0.57 35.43 2.18
N LYS A 180 0.25 35.64 0.90
CA LYS A 180 1.13 35.45 -0.26
C LYS A 180 2.48 36.14 -0.03
N LYS A 181 3.58 35.52 -0.44
CA LYS A 181 4.55 36.09 -1.41
C LYS A 181 5.70 35.13 -1.74
N LYS A 182 5.82 34.91 -3.06
CA LYS A 182 7.04 34.81 -3.89
C LYS A 182 7.91 33.55 -3.77
N THR A 183 7.80 32.76 -4.82
CA THR A 183 8.86 31.95 -5.42
C THR A 183 10.16 32.75 -5.59
N PRO A 184 11.31 32.11 -5.41
CA PRO A 184 12.50 32.40 -6.20
C PRO A 184 12.79 31.23 -7.14
N ASP A 185 12.82 31.51 -8.43
CA ASP A 185 13.53 30.68 -9.41
C ASP A 185 15.01 30.57 -8.99
N LEU A 186 15.57 29.36 -9.03
CA LEU A 186 17.02 29.19 -9.09
C LEU A 186 17.37 28.20 -10.20
N ILE A 187 17.97 28.80 -11.22
CA ILE A 187 18.59 28.22 -12.40
C ILE A 187 19.77 27.33 -11.95
N ILE A 188 19.89 26.18 -12.62
CA ILE A 188 20.98 25.21 -12.51
C ILE A 188 22.19 25.79 -13.23
N ASP A 189 23.31 26.02 -12.52
CA ASP A 189 24.66 26.03 -13.07
C ASP A 189 25.71 26.06 -11.92
N GLY A 190 26.58 25.04 -11.85
CA GLY A 190 27.83 25.09 -11.08
C GLY A 190 27.93 24.20 -9.82
N PRO A 191 29.15 23.88 -9.37
CA PRO A 191 29.50 22.64 -8.66
C PRO A 191 29.01 22.59 -7.20
N VAL A 192 28.49 21.41 -6.81
CA VAL A 192 27.82 21.12 -5.54
C VAL A 192 28.73 21.41 -4.34
N GLU A 193 28.47 22.52 -3.65
CA GLU A 193 28.94 22.72 -2.28
C GLU A 193 28.21 21.74 -1.34
N PRO A 194 28.90 21.16 -0.34
CA PRO A 194 28.28 20.22 0.59
C PRO A 194 27.20 20.94 1.38
N LEU A 195 25.96 20.45 1.25
CA LEU A 195 24.79 20.94 1.95
C LEU A 195 25.03 20.88 3.46
N LYS A 196 25.31 22.03 4.07
CA LYS A 196 25.42 22.18 5.52
C LYS A 196 24.02 22.00 6.12
N VAL A 197 23.69 20.77 6.50
CA VAL A 197 22.36 20.47 7.04
C VAL A 197 22.20 21.19 8.38
N SER A 198 21.28 22.15 8.46
CA SER A 198 21.01 22.84 9.72
C SER A 198 20.49 21.83 10.74
N SER A 199 21.05 21.81 11.95
CA SER A 199 20.67 20.85 13.00
C SER A 199 19.15 20.83 13.21
N ARG A 200 18.46 21.97 13.04
CA ARG A 200 17.00 22.10 13.19
C ARG A 200 16.19 21.20 12.25
N LEU A 201 16.70 20.87 11.06
CA LEU A 201 16.03 20.02 10.06
C LEU A 201 16.41 18.53 10.16
N ALA A 202 17.37 18.18 11.03
CA ALA A 202 17.78 16.80 11.23
C ALA A 202 16.61 15.96 11.76
N THR A 203 16.22 14.93 11.00
CA THR A 203 15.15 13.96 11.30
C THR A 203 15.55 12.59 10.72
N PHE A 204 15.08 11.49 11.30
CA PHE A 204 15.32 10.15 10.75
C PHE A 204 14.76 9.98 9.33
N THR A 205 13.68 10.69 8.99
CA THR A 205 13.15 10.73 7.62
C THR A 205 14.19 11.28 6.64
N LEU A 206 14.90 12.34 7.01
CA LEU A 206 15.97 12.89 6.18
C LEU A 206 17.14 11.91 6.02
N VAL A 207 17.53 11.20 7.09
CA VAL A 207 18.54 10.12 7.03
C VAL A 207 18.11 9.03 6.03
N ALA A 208 16.85 8.61 6.09
CA ALA A 208 16.31 7.60 5.17
C ALA A 208 16.32 8.06 3.71
N VAL A 209 15.96 9.33 3.44
CA VAL A 209 16.00 9.92 2.10
C VAL A 209 17.43 9.97 1.55
N LEU A 210 18.39 10.47 2.35
CA LEU A 210 19.80 10.58 1.95
C LEU A 210 20.44 9.21 1.71
N LYS A 211 20.11 8.21 2.54
CA LYS A 211 20.54 6.81 2.37
C LYS A 211 20.04 6.22 1.04
N ASN A 212 18.79 6.48 0.68
CA ASN A 212 18.22 6.02 -0.59
C ASN A 212 18.84 6.72 -1.81
N GLN A 213 19.32 7.95 -1.64
CA GLN A 213 20.02 8.70 -2.67
C GLN A 213 21.52 8.35 -2.79
N GLY A 214 22.03 7.45 -1.94
CA GLY A 214 23.45 7.10 -1.88
C GLY A 214 24.33 8.18 -1.23
N LEU A 215 23.73 9.21 -0.64
CA LEU A 215 24.44 10.31 0.03
C LEU A 215 24.82 9.92 1.47
N PHE A 216 25.63 8.86 1.60
CA PHE A 216 25.93 8.24 2.90
C PHE A 216 26.67 9.15 3.88
N HIS A 217 27.60 9.99 3.39
CA HIS A 217 28.31 10.95 4.23
C HIS A 217 27.36 12.00 4.83
N GLN A 218 26.46 12.55 4.02
CA GLN A 218 25.46 13.51 4.48
C GLN A 218 24.47 12.86 5.45
N ALA A 219 24.11 11.59 5.23
CA ALA A 219 23.27 10.84 6.15
C ALA A 219 23.94 10.66 7.52
N MET A 220 25.27 10.51 7.56
CA MET A 220 26.05 10.42 8.79
C MET A 220 26.08 11.77 9.54
N ASP A 221 26.29 12.88 8.82
CA ASP A 221 26.24 14.22 9.40
C ASP A 221 24.87 14.54 10.04
N VAL A 222 23.78 14.04 9.45
CA VAL A 222 22.43 14.18 10.03
C VAL A 222 22.27 13.35 11.28
N LEU A 223 22.88 12.16 11.36
CA LEU A 223 22.87 11.32 12.57
C LEU A 223 23.66 11.97 13.70
N ASP A 224 24.77 12.64 13.40
CA ASP A 224 25.53 13.42 14.38
C ASP A 224 24.69 14.58 14.93
N ALA A 225 23.97 15.30 14.05
CA ALA A 225 23.05 16.35 14.46
C ALA A 225 21.84 15.83 15.28
N LEU A 226 21.39 14.59 15.07
CA LEU A 226 20.36 13.94 15.88
C LEU A 226 20.90 13.52 17.26
N GLU A 227 22.17 13.10 17.33
CA GLU A 227 22.83 12.75 18.59
C GLU A 227 23.05 13.98 19.46
N GLU A 228 23.53 15.09 18.88
CA GLU A 228 23.66 16.38 19.57
C GLU A 228 22.32 16.90 20.11
N LYS A 229 21.21 16.59 19.42
CA LYS A 229 19.84 16.92 19.84
C LYS A 229 19.32 16.04 20.98
N GLY A 230 19.99 14.93 21.32
CA GLY A 230 19.54 13.98 22.33
C GLY A 230 18.42 13.05 21.86
N GLU A 231 18.35 12.76 20.57
CA GLU A 231 17.43 11.76 20.00
C GLU A 231 17.85 10.33 20.40
N ASN A 232 17.02 9.33 20.06
CA ASN A 232 17.25 7.96 20.51
C ASN A 232 18.60 7.38 20.05
N SER A 233 19.54 7.23 21.00
CA SER A 233 20.90 6.72 20.77
C SER A 233 20.93 5.29 20.20
N GLN A 234 19.98 4.41 20.54
CA GLN A 234 19.90 3.06 19.97
C GLN A 234 19.53 3.12 18.48
N SER A 235 18.54 3.94 18.13
CA SER A 235 18.13 4.14 16.73
C SER A 235 19.25 4.78 15.90
N ILE A 236 19.97 5.75 16.47
CA ILE A 236 21.12 6.38 15.82
C ILE A 236 22.21 5.35 15.54
N THR A 237 22.59 4.55 16.55
CA THR A 237 23.63 3.52 16.42
C THR A 237 23.28 2.50 15.33
N LEU A 238 22.04 2.02 15.33
CA LEU A 238 21.56 1.06 14.32
C LEU A 238 21.60 1.65 12.90
N GLU A 239 21.18 2.91 12.73
CA GLU A 239 21.28 3.58 11.42
C GLU A 239 22.73 3.80 10.97
N ARG A 240 23.64 4.13 11.90
CA ARG A 240 25.08 4.23 11.59
C ARG A 240 25.65 2.91 11.10
N GLU A 241 25.34 1.80 11.76
CA GLU A 241 25.77 0.45 11.34
C GLU A 241 25.26 0.09 9.94
N ILE A 242 23.99 0.40 9.64
CA ILE A 242 23.41 0.18 8.32
C ILE A 242 24.15 0.99 7.26
N ILE A 243 24.37 2.28 7.49
CA ILE A 243 25.05 3.15 6.53
C ILE A 243 26.49 2.68 6.31
N GLN A 244 27.20 2.27 7.37
CA GLN A 244 28.57 1.75 7.27
C GLN A 244 28.64 0.45 6.45
N ALA A 245 27.66 -0.45 6.62
CA ALA A 245 27.55 -1.66 5.81
C ALA A 245 27.27 -1.35 4.33
N LEU A 246 26.43 -0.34 4.06
CA LEU A 246 26.14 0.10 2.69
C LEU A 246 27.36 0.73 2.01
N ILE A 247 28.12 1.59 2.71
CA ILE A 247 29.39 2.14 2.21
C ILE A 247 30.36 1.02 1.87
N SER A 248 30.51 0.04 2.76
CA SER A 248 31.43 -1.09 2.57
C SER A 248 31.06 -1.98 1.38
N LYS A 249 29.76 -2.07 1.07
CA LYS A 249 29.26 -2.78 -0.12
C LYS A 249 29.54 -1.99 -1.39
N TYR A 250 29.28 -0.68 -1.37
CA TYR A 250 29.46 0.21 -2.53
C TYR A 250 30.93 0.44 -2.93
N GLN A 251 31.89 0.20 -2.03
CA GLN A 251 33.32 0.27 -2.32
C GLN A 251 33.94 -1.04 -2.83
N LYS A 252 33.15 -2.13 -2.86
CA LYS A 252 33.59 -3.47 -3.33
C LYS A 252 33.10 -3.82 -4.73
N ASP A 253 32.18 -3.02 -5.28
CA ASP A 253 31.69 -3.09 -6.66
C ASP A 253 32.39 -2.01 -7.50
#